data_AF-A0A382N657-F1
#
_entry.id   AF-A0A382N657-F1
#
_cell.length_a   1.000
_cell.length_b   1.000
_cell.length_c   1.000
_cell.angle_alpha   90.00
_cell.angle_beta   90.00
_cell.angle_gamma   90.00
#
_symmetry.space_group_name_H-M   'P 1'
#
loop_
_entity.id
_entity.type
_entity.pdbx_description
1 polymer ?
#
loop_
_entity_poly.entity_id
_entity_poly.type
_entity_poly.pdbx_seq_one_letter_code
_entity_poly.pdbx_strand_id
1 'polypeptide(L)' 'MVYGETVSRAVDWDAVDAREEADGEVDELQRVAESTGCTFVDGRKTPHLACPSCTSELDLGDHFRTRLLAV' A
#
# COMPACT_ATOMS: atom_id res chain seq x y z
N MET A 1 -13.42 35.72 7.72
CA MET A 1 -12.71 34.61 7.06
C MET A 1 -12.72 33.45 8.02
N VAL A 2 -13.57 32.45 7.77
CA VAL A 2 -13.63 31.24 8.60
C VAL A 2 -12.54 30.34 8.07
N TYR A 3 -11.46 30.17 8.84
CA TYR A 3 -10.46 29.15 8.56
C TYR A 3 -11.18 27.81 8.60
N GLY A 4 -11.31 27.17 7.44
CA GLY A 4 -11.94 25.86 7.31
C GLY A 4 -11.24 24.89 8.26
N GLU A 5 -11.98 24.48 9.28
CA GLU A 5 -11.61 23.47 10.25
C GLU A 5 -11.12 22.24 9.48
N THR A 6 -9.82 21.97 9.51
CA THR A 6 -9.27 20.71 9.03
C THR A 6 -9.85 19.63 9.94
N VAL A 7 -10.97 19.04 9.52
CA VAL A 7 -11.54 17.87 10.14
C VAL A 7 -10.54 16.75 9.89
N SER A 8 -9.58 16.61 10.80
CA SER A 8 -8.66 15.49 10.84
C SER A 8 -9.47 14.29 11.33
N ARG A 9 -10.34 13.78 10.46
CA ARG A 9 -11.07 12.53 10.71
C ARG A 9 -10.00 11.46 10.75
N ALA A 10 -9.69 10.97 11.94
CA ALA A 10 -8.87 9.79 12.09
C ALA A 10 -9.54 8.68 11.27
N VAL A 11 -8.91 8.31 10.16
CA VAL A 11 -9.35 7.17 9.37
C VAL A 11 -8.91 5.94 10.14
N ASP A 12 -9.89 5.14 10.53
CA ASP A 12 -9.65 3.82 11.09
C ASP A 12 -9.23 2.90 9.94
N TRP A 13 -7.91 2.79 9.75
CA TRP A 13 -7.33 1.99 8.68
C TRP A 13 -7.54 0.49 8.90
N ASP A 14 -7.63 0.03 10.15
CA ASP A 14 -7.93 -1.36 10.47
C ASP A 14 -9.34 -1.74 10.02
N ALA A 15 -10.32 -0.86 10.21
CA ALA A 15 -11.69 -1.07 9.73
C ALA A 15 -11.80 -1.04 8.20
N VAL A 16 -10.99 -0.23 7.52
CA VAL A 16 -10.90 -0.22 6.05
C VAL A 16 -10.28 -1.53 5.57
N ASP A 17 -9.14 -1.94 6.11
CA ASP A 17 -8.46 -3.18 5.73
C ASP A 17 -9.37 -4.40 5.90
N ALA A 18 -10.07 -4.52 7.04
CA ALA A 18 -10.99 -5.62 7.29
C ALA A 18 -12.15 -5.67 6.27
N ARG A 19 -12.59 -4.52 5.77
CA ARG A 19 -13.63 -4.45 4.74
C ARG A 19 -13.09 -4.87 3.37
N GLU A 20 -11.92 -4.36 2.97
CA GLU A 20 -11.31 -4.73 1.69
C GLU A 20 -10.95 -6.23 1.64
N GLU A 21 -10.48 -6.79 2.75
CA GLU A 21 -10.28 -8.24 2.91
C GLU A 21 -11.60 -9.02 2.83
N ALA A 22 -12.69 -8.51 3.42
CA ALA A 22 -14.02 -9.14 3.36
C ALA A 22 -14.65 -9.07 1.96
N ASP A 23 -14.38 -8.00 1.21
CA ASP A 23 -14.86 -7.81 -0.17
C ASP A 23 -14.06 -8.66 -1.18
N GLY A 24 -12.93 -9.23 -0.77
CA GLY A 24 -12.14 -10.20 -1.54
C GLY A 24 -11.27 -9.60 -2.65
N GLU A 25 -11.12 -8.27 -2.67
CA GLU A 25 -10.30 -7.55 -3.66
C GLU A 25 -8.82 -7.94 -3.55
N VAL A 26 -8.34 -8.16 -2.31
CA VAL A 26 -6.95 -8.60 -2.04
C VAL A 26 -6.69 -10.00 -2.61
N ASP A 27 -7.63 -10.93 -2.47
CA ASP A 27 -7.52 -12.30 -3.01
C ASP A 27 -7.55 -12.32 -4.55
N GLU A 28 -8.26 -11.38 -5.18
CA GLU A 28 -8.23 -11.23 -6.63
C GLU A 28 -6.87 -10.72 -7.12
N LEU A 29 -6.32 -9.69 -6.48
CA LEU A 29 -5.00 -9.15 -6.82
C LEU A 29 -3.89 -10.20 -6.63
N GLN A 30 -3.97 -11.00 -5.56
CA GLN A 30 -3.03 -12.10 -5.34
C GLN A 30 -3.11 -13.16 -6.46
N ARG A 31 -4.32 -13.56 -6.86
CA ARG A 31 -4.51 -14.51 -7.97
C ARG A 31 -3.98 -13.96 -9.30
N VAL A 32 -4.15 -12.67 -9.57
CA VAL A 32 -3.62 -12.04 -10.78
C VAL A 32 -2.09 -12.04 -10.76
N ALA A 33 -1.47 -11.72 -9.63
CA ALA A 33 -0.01 -11.77 -9.47
C ALA A 33 0.53 -13.18 -9.75
N GLU A 34 -0.08 -14.21 -9.16
CA GLU A 34 0.28 -15.61 -9.40
C GLU A 34 0.12 -16.00 -10.89
N SER A 35 -0.95 -15.55 -11.55
CA SER A 35 -1.21 -15.83 -12.96
C SER A 35 -0.21 -15.16 -13.92
N THR A 36 0.40 -14.05 -13.50
CA THR A 36 1.33 -13.25 -14.31
C THR A 36 2.80 -13.56 -13.98
N GLY A 37 3.06 -14.43 -13.00
CA GLY A 37 4.40 -14.70 -12.48
C GLY A 37 4.98 -13.52 -11.68
N CYS A 38 4.13 -12.55 -11.31
CA CYS A 38 4.49 -11.45 -10.44
C CYS A 38 4.33 -11.85 -8.97
N THR A 39 5.12 -11.23 -8.09
CA THR A 39 5.01 -11.45 -6.64
C THR A 39 4.16 -10.35 -6.03
N PHE A 40 3.11 -10.75 -5.32
CA PHE A 40 2.36 -9.81 -4.48
C PHE A 40 3.18 -9.48 -3.23
N VAL A 41 3.31 -8.19 -2.91
CA VAL A 41 4.08 -7.71 -1.76
C VAL A 41 3.17 -6.88 -0.86
N ASP A 42 3.00 -7.31 0.38
CA ASP A 42 2.34 -6.52 1.43
C ASP A 42 3.39 -5.58 2.07
N GLY A 43 3.31 -4.29 1.74
CA GLY A 43 4.25 -3.29 2.26
C GLY A 43 4.22 -3.08 3.77
N ARG A 44 3.16 -3.53 4.48
CA ARG A 44 3.11 -3.51 5.95
C ARG A 44 3.98 -4.61 6.55
N LYS A 45 4.09 -5.76 5.87
CA LYS A 45 4.89 -6.92 6.29
C LYS A 45 6.30 -6.90 5.72
N THR A 46 6.49 -6.27 4.57
CA THR A 46 7.77 -6.19 3.87
C THR A 46 8.02 -4.74 3.43
N PRO A 47 8.40 -3.85 4.36
CA PRO A 47 8.57 -2.43 4.07
C PRO A 47 9.76 -2.13 3.16
N HIS A 48 10.74 -3.05 3.08
CA HIS A 48 11.93 -2.92 2.24
C HIS A 48 11.99 -4.06 1.23
N LEU A 49 12.13 -3.73 -0.05
CA LEU A 49 12.38 -4.69 -1.12
C LEU A 49 13.83 -4.60 -1.58
N ALA A 50 14.59 -5.68 -1.34
CA ALA A 50 15.94 -5.82 -1.86
C ALA A 50 15.90 -6.44 -3.26
N CYS A 51 16.57 -5.79 -4.22
CA CYS A 51 16.76 -6.36 -5.54
C CYS A 51 17.79 -7.49 -5.48
N PRO A 52 17.44 -8.74 -5.87
CA PRO A 52 18.35 -9.87 -5.78
C PRO A 52 19.55 -9.77 -6.72
N SER A 53 19.51 -8.89 -7.74
CA SER A 53 20.54 -8.79 -8.76
C SER A 53 21.52 -7.63 -8.58
N CYS A 54 21.16 -6.55 -7.88
CA CYS A 54 21.96 -5.32 -7.88
C CYS A 54 22.11 -4.66 -6.50
N THR A 55 21.80 -5.39 -5.42
CA THR A 55 22.00 -4.92 -4.02
C THR A 55 21.23 -3.65 -3.66
N SER A 56 20.41 -3.13 -4.58
CA SER A 56 19.59 -1.95 -4.37
C SER A 56 18.42 -2.29 -3.48
N GLU A 57 18.08 -1.40 -2.56
CA GLU A 57 16.95 -1.54 -1.66
C GLU A 57 15.93 -0.44 -1.95
N LEU A 58 14.65 -0.80 -1.92
CA LEU A 58 13.53 0.12 -2.08
C LEU A 58 12.71 0.12 -0.79
N ASP A 59 12.67 1.27 -0.10
CA ASP A 59 11.70 1.53 0.96
C ASP A 59 10.34 1.82 0.31
N LEU A 60 9.38 0.92 0.52
CA LEU A 60 8.04 1.03 -0.05
C LEU A 60 7.26 2.21 0.53
N GLY A 61 7.44 2.50 1.83
CA GLY A 61 6.77 3.60 2.49
C GLY A 61 7.20 4.96 1.91
N ASP A 62 8.51 5.16 1.75
CA ASP A 62 9.06 6.38 1.15
C ASP A 62 8.72 6.47 -0.35
N HIS A 63 8.81 5.36 -1.07
CA HIS A 63 8.48 5.31 -2.50
C HIS A 63 7.01 5.67 -2.77
N PHE A 64 6.07 5.07 -2.04
CA PHE A 64 4.65 5.36 -2.21
C PHE A 64 4.27 6.74 -1.66
N ARG A 65 4.87 7.20 -0.56
CA ARG A 65 4.65 8.57 -0.06
C ARG A 65 5.04 9.60 -1.12
N THR A 66 6.20 9.43 -1.74
CA THR A 66 6.68 10.32 -2.81
C THR A 66 5.73 10.31 -4.01
N ARG A 67 5.18 9.15 -4.37
CA ARG A 67 4.22 9.00 -5.48
C ARG A 67 2.84 9.59 -5.18
N LEU A 68 2.33 9.41 -3.95
CA LEU A 68 1.03 9.92 -3.51
C LEU A 68 1.02 11.43 -3.30
N LEU A 69 2.15 12.03 -2.92
CA LEU A 69 2.32 13.48 -2.80
C LEU A 69 2.56 14.17 -4.16
N ALA A 70 2.83 13.41 -5.22
CA ALA A 70 3.04 13.93 -6.57
C ALA A 70 1.75 14.04 -7.40
N VAL A 71 0.58 13.79 -6.79
CA VAL A 71 -0.76 13.87 -7.40
C VAL A 71 -1.48 15.15 -6.97
#